data_AF-A0A9D2MND5-F1
#
_entry.id   AF-A0A9D2MND5-F1
#
_cell.length_a   1.000
_cell.length_b   1.000
_cell.length_c   1.000
_cell.angle_alpha   90.00
_cell.angle_beta   90.00
_cell.angle_gamma   90.00
#
_symmetry.space_group_name_H-M   'P 1'
#
loop_
_entity.id
_entity.type
_entity.pdbx_description
1 polymer ?
#
loop_
_entity_poly.entity_id
_entity_poly.type
_entity_poly.pdbx_seq_one_letter_code
_entity_poly.pdbx_strand_id
1 'polypeptide(L)'
;MKPLRKLSLFFLTLCLTVTALISGAAAAQGLRLVVSSREAAATQTVGFTGLPADCQSLQATFALSNQEASYGFVADQDLAGRTGLYVTAKHSGASVTVYVTAKSGVLSDDGSLTLGTISSADGLSTFTVEQATGLKLIASDNTETTYPSVDTGDSTGGGSGGSGGGSSSGGSGGGSNSGGSDNSGNSGGDKEDAGLPFTDVASGSWYYDSVAYVYEQGLMGGTGEGRFSPDLTTSRAMIVTILYRLEGSPAVSGGASFADVTAGQWYSDGVAWASANGIVTGYSNGSFGPDDTITREQMAAILYRYARYKGYDLSAQAALDGYADAAQVSAYAADAMKWAVGSGLITGTSGTTLSPAGSATRAQAAVILARFCQTLAQ
;
A
#
# COMPACT_ATOMS: atom_id res chain seq x y z
N MET A 1 0.69 45.80 20.71
CA MET A 1 0.31 44.74 19.75
C MET A 1 1.58 43.98 19.37
N LYS A 2 1.68 42.69 19.72
CA LYS A 2 2.85 41.84 19.48
C LYS A 2 2.82 41.27 18.05
N PRO A 3 3.95 41.18 17.32
CA PRO A 3 4.00 40.41 16.08
C PRO A 3 4.30 38.93 16.38
N LEU A 4 3.44 38.03 15.90
CA LEU A 4 3.70 36.59 15.91
C LEU A 4 4.78 36.26 14.85
N ARG A 5 5.83 35.58 15.29
CA ARG A 5 6.87 35.00 14.44
C ARG A 5 6.30 33.81 13.68
N LYS A 6 6.45 33.82 12.36
CA LYS A 6 6.17 32.70 11.46
C LYS A 6 7.16 31.57 11.75
N LEU A 7 6.64 30.40 12.09
CA LEU A 7 7.40 29.17 12.28
C LEU A 7 7.62 28.52 10.89
N SER A 8 8.84 28.60 10.36
CA SER A 8 9.24 27.87 9.15
C SER A 8 9.31 26.38 9.43
N LEU A 9 8.41 25.60 8.82
CA LEU A 9 8.44 24.14 8.87
C LEU A 9 9.29 23.63 7.68
N PHE A 10 10.57 23.36 7.95
CA PHE A 10 11.46 22.61 7.08
C PHE A 10 10.91 21.19 6.86
N PHE A 11 10.58 20.84 5.62
CA PHE A 11 10.40 19.46 5.17
C PHE A 11 11.73 18.98 4.56
N LEU A 12 12.33 17.98 5.20
CA LEU A 12 13.60 17.34 4.82
C LEU A 12 13.27 16.14 3.92
N THR A 13 13.53 16.26 2.61
CA THR A 13 13.55 15.12 1.67
C THR A 13 14.84 14.36 1.91
N LEU A 14 14.76 13.24 2.64
CA LEU A 14 15.87 12.31 2.81
C LEU A 14 15.86 11.33 1.64
N CYS A 15 16.78 11.53 0.70
CA CYS A 15 17.01 10.67 -0.45
C CYS A 15 17.99 9.57 -0.02
N LEU A 16 17.61 8.28 -0.12
CA LEU A 16 18.59 7.19 -0.03
C LEU A 16 18.63 6.36 -1.30
N THR A 17 19.83 6.29 -1.85
CA THR A 17 20.28 5.34 -2.86
C THR A 17 20.38 3.94 -2.26
N VAL A 18 19.61 2.98 -2.78
CA VAL A 18 19.86 1.55 -2.51
C VAL A 18 20.95 1.06 -3.46
N THR A 19 22.16 0.91 -2.93
CA THR A 19 23.16 0.00 -3.50
C THR A 19 22.98 -1.34 -2.80
N ALA A 20 22.65 -2.39 -3.56
CA ALA A 20 22.58 -3.74 -3.04
C ALA A 20 23.99 -4.19 -2.60
N LEU A 21 24.18 -4.33 -1.28
CA LEU A 21 25.24 -5.13 -0.68
C LEU A 21 24.56 -6.12 0.24
N ILE A 22 24.47 -7.37 -0.22
CA ILE A 22 24.18 -8.51 0.63
C ILE A 22 25.37 -8.68 1.57
N SER A 23 25.21 -8.42 2.86
CA SER A 23 26.16 -8.89 3.88
C SER A 23 25.53 -8.95 5.27
N GLY A 24 25.64 -10.13 5.88
CA GLY A 24 25.79 -10.29 7.33
C GLY A 24 24.51 -10.34 8.15
N ALA A 25 24.13 -11.56 8.55
CA ALA A 25 23.22 -11.80 9.66
C ALA A 25 23.64 -11.02 10.92
N ALA A 26 22.73 -10.17 11.42
CA ALA A 26 22.72 -9.74 12.81
C ALA A 26 21.51 -10.41 13.48
N ALA A 27 21.69 -11.66 13.91
CA ALA A 27 20.74 -12.29 14.80
C ALA A 27 20.99 -11.82 16.25
N ALA A 28 19.90 -11.38 16.88
CA ALA A 28 19.64 -11.37 18.33
C ALA A 28 20.16 -10.20 19.19
N GLN A 29 19.42 -9.09 19.19
CA GLN A 29 18.41 -8.95 20.26
C GLN A 29 17.06 -9.12 19.57
N GLY A 30 16.38 -10.24 19.80
CA GLY A 30 15.16 -10.55 19.05
C GLY A 30 14.13 -9.45 19.23
N LEU A 31 13.73 -8.81 18.14
CA LEU A 31 12.66 -7.83 18.15
C LEU A 31 11.39 -8.52 18.65
N ARG A 32 10.75 -7.93 19.66
CA ARG A 32 9.59 -8.51 20.34
C ARG A 32 8.50 -7.48 20.50
N LEU A 33 7.27 -7.91 20.28
CA LEU A 33 6.09 -7.14 20.63
C LEU A 33 5.90 -7.20 22.15
N VAL A 34 5.70 -6.04 22.77
CA VAL A 34 5.36 -5.91 24.18
C VAL A 34 3.93 -5.43 24.30
N VAL A 35 3.14 -6.10 25.12
CA VAL A 35 1.74 -5.75 25.43
C VAL A 35 1.56 -5.65 26.94
N SER A 36 0.69 -4.76 27.43
CA SER A 36 0.48 -4.55 28.87
C SER A 36 -0.09 -5.78 29.60
N SER A 37 -0.86 -6.62 28.92
CA SER A 37 -1.40 -7.88 29.44
C SER A 37 -1.68 -8.85 28.28
N ARG A 38 -1.69 -10.16 28.57
CA ARG A 38 -2.16 -11.19 27.63
C ARG A 38 -3.64 -11.53 27.81
N GLU A 39 -4.25 -11.02 28.87
CA GLU A 39 -5.68 -11.18 29.12
C GLU A 39 -6.48 -10.17 28.30
N ALA A 40 -7.68 -10.59 27.87
CA ALA A 40 -8.56 -9.72 27.12
C ALA A 40 -9.00 -8.54 28.00
N ALA A 41 -8.78 -7.32 27.50
CA ALA A 41 -9.12 -6.08 28.20
C ALA A 41 -9.68 -5.05 27.22
N ALA A 42 -10.38 -4.03 27.73
CA ALA A 42 -10.88 -2.92 26.91
C ALA A 42 -9.77 -1.95 26.46
N THR A 43 -8.57 -2.07 27.04
CA THR A 43 -7.39 -1.28 26.67
C THR A 43 -6.14 -2.11 26.76
N GLN A 44 -5.21 -1.95 25.82
CA GLN A 44 -3.88 -2.55 25.87
C GLN A 44 -2.82 -1.55 25.42
N THR A 45 -1.75 -1.46 26.20
CA THR A 45 -0.56 -0.71 25.79
C THR A 45 0.32 -1.59 24.92
N VAL A 46 0.83 -1.06 23.82
CA VAL A 46 1.66 -1.76 22.84
C VAL A 46 3.01 -1.09 22.69
N GLY A 47 4.04 -1.88 22.41
CA GLY A 47 5.40 -1.42 22.22
C GLY A 47 6.32 -2.49 21.65
N PHE A 48 7.59 -2.18 21.51
CA PHE A 48 8.61 -3.12 21.05
C PHE A 48 9.84 -3.10 21.94
N THR A 49 10.52 -4.24 22.05
CA THR A 49 11.88 -4.35 22.60
C THR A 49 12.80 -4.99 21.56
N GLY A 50 14.10 -4.71 21.61
CA GLY A 50 15.06 -5.19 20.62
C GLY A 50 15.05 -4.37 19.33
N LEU A 51 14.64 -3.10 19.39
CA LEU A 51 14.79 -2.18 18.26
C LEU A 51 16.28 -1.94 17.95
N PRO A 52 16.66 -1.84 16.66
CA PRO A 52 17.98 -1.38 16.27
C PRO A 52 18.29 -0.02 16.89
N ALA A 53 19.52 0.15 17.39
CA ALA A 53 19.96 1.38 18.06
C ALA A 53 19.93 2.62 17.15
N ASP A 54 19.87 2.41 15.83
CA ASP A 54 19.80 3.44 14.80
C ASP A 54 18.40 3.58 14.16
N CYS A 55 17.38 2.95 14.73
CA CYS A 55 16.01 3.02 14.21
C CYS A 55 15.46 4.45 14.31
N GLN A 56 15.09 5.04 13.17
CA GLN A 56 14.51 6.39 13.06
C GLN A 56 13.01 6.36 12.74
N SER A 57 12.53 5.34 12.03
CA SER A 57 11.11 5.16 11.74
C SER A 57 10.66 3.74 11.97
N LEU A 58 9.41 3.61 12.41
CA LEU A 58 8.72 2.36 12.65
C LEU A 58 7.29 2.45 12.12
N GLN A 59 6.85 1.43 11.41
CA GLN A 59 5.43 1.18 11.10
C GLN A 59 5.07 -0.21 11.62
N ALA A 60 3.94 -0.37 12.29
CA ALA A 60 3.44 -1.68 12.72
C ALA A 60 1.92 -1.73 12.68
N THR A 61 1.34 -2.84 12.22
CA THR A 61 -0.10 -3.11 12.31
C THR A 61 -0.37 -4.12 13.41
N PHE A 62 -1.20 -3.76 14.38
CA PHE A 62 -1.58 -4.65 15.48
C PHE A 62 -2.84 -5.44 15.09
N ALA A 63 -2.73 -6.77 15.11
CA ALA A 63 -3.86 -7.67 14.98
C ALA A 63 -4.56 -7.84 16.33
N LEU A 64 -5.88 -7.57 16.36
CA LEU A 64 -6.68 -7.58 17.58
C LEU A 64 -7.72 -8.71 17.52
N SER A 65 -7.88 -9.48 18.59
CA SER A 65 -8.70 -10.71 18.56
C SER A 65 -10.20 -10.48 18.35
N ASN A 66 -10.73 -9.30 18.68
CA ASN A 66 -12.14 -8.99 18.51
C ASN A 66 -12.40 -8.22 17.20
N GLN A 67 -12.88 -8.95 16.19
CA GLN A 67 -13.10 -8.47 14.82
C GLN A 67 -14.30 -7.54 14.65
N GLU A 68 -15.23 -7.55 15.62
CA GLU A 68 -16.48 -6.78 15.57
C GLU A 68 -16.36 -5.42 16.27
N ALA A 69 -15.31 -5.23 17.08
CA ALA A 69 -15.07 -3.99 17.79
C ALA A 69 -14.37 -2.95 16.91
N SER A 70 -14.66 -1.68 17.18
CA SER A 70 -13.90 -0.55 16.66
C SER A 70 -12.85 -0.11 17.68
N TYR A 71 -11.73 0.42 17.20
CA TYR A 71 -10.59 0.74 18.06
C TYR A 71 -10.10 2.17 17.86
N GLY A 72 -9.60 2.74 18.96
CA GLY A 72 -8.82 3.99 18.96
C GLY A 72 -7.37 3.72 19.34
N PHE A 73 -6.51 4.70 19.09
CA PHE A 73 -5.12 4.69 19.54
C PHE A 73 -4.75 6.04 20.13
N VAL A 74 -4.10 6.02 21.29
CA VAL A 74 -3.53 7.20 21.94
C VAL A 74 -2.04 6.95 22.12
N ALA A 75 -1.21 7.81 21.53
CA ALA A 75 0.24 7.73 21.66
C ALA A 75 0.67 7.89 23.12
N ASP A 76 1.73 7.20 23.51
CA ASP A 76 2.33 7.34 24.84
C ASP A 76 2.76 8.79 25.11
N GLN A 77 2.62 9.25 26.36
CA GLN A 77 2.93 10.64 26.74
C GLN A 77 4.39 11.00 26.48
N ASP A 78 5.31 10.04 26.66
CA ASP A 78 6.73 10.26 26.41
C ASP A 78 7.01 10.41 24.90
N LEU A 79 6.24 9.73 24.04
CA LEU A 79 6.33 9.95 22.59
C LEU A 79 5.66 11.25 22.15
N ALA A 80 4.48 11.56 22.67
CA ALA A 80 3.73 12.76 22.32
C ALA A 80 4.43 14.05 22.79
N GLY A 81 5.18 13.99 23.90
CA GLY A 81 5.93 15.12 24.46
C GLY A 81 7.32 15.34 23.86
N ARG A 82 7.89 14.36 23.16
CA ARG A 82 9.23 14.45 22.57
C ARG A 82 9.23 15.33 21.31
N THR A 83 9.96 16.44 21.37
CA THR A 83 10.14 17.34 20.22
C THR A 83 10.82 16.61 19.06
N GLY A 84 10.20 16.67 17.88
CA GLY A 84 10.77 16.05 16.69
C GLY A 84 10.40 14.59 16.50
N LEU A 85 9.41 14.05 17.23
CA LEU A 85 8.75 12.79 16.85
C LEU A 85 7.39 13.07 16.21
N TYR A 86 7.05 12.27 15.20
CA TYR A 86 5.73 12.23 14.57
C TYR A 86 5.13 10.85 14.81
N VAL A 87 3.95 10.82 15.44
CA VAL A 87 3.17 9.60 15.67
C VAL A 87 1.80 9.78 15.02
N THR A 88 1.38 8.79 14.24
CA THR A 88 0.01 8.72 13.72
C THR A 88 -0.47 7.28 13.73
N ALA A 89 -1.78 7.08 13.79
CA ALA A 89 -2.38 5.76 13.71
C ALA A 89 -3.54 5.77 12.72
N LYS A 90 -3.68 4.67 11.98
CA LYS A 90 -4.80 4.38 11.10
C LYS A 90 -5.59 3.21 11.68
N HIS A 91 -6.90 3.32 11.62
CA HIS A 91 -7.83 2.29 12.10
C HIS A 91 -8.56 1.68 10.91
N SER A 92 -8.66 0.36 10.86
CA SER A 92 -9.40 -0.37 9.83
C SER A 92 -9.96 -1.65 10.43
N GLY A 93 -11.26 -1.67 10.74
CA GLY A 93 -11.88 -2.78 11.47
C GLY A 93 -11.13 -3.07 12.77
N ALA A 94 -10.71 -4.33 12.95
CA ALA A 94 -9.93 -4.78 14.10
C ALA A 94 -8.41 -4.73 13.94
N SER A 95 -7.93 -3.83 13.09
CA SER A 95 -6.51 -3.54 12.94
C SER A 95 -6.22 -2.08 13.25
N VAL A 96 -5.11 -1.87 13.95
CA VAL A 96 -4.57 -0.53 14.22
C VAL A 96 -3.16 -0.48 13.67
N THR A 97 -2.91 0.35 12.66
CA THR A 97 -1.57 0.59 12.13
C THR A 97 -1.00 1.86 12.73
N VAL A 98 0.13 1.75 13.42
CA VAL A 98 0.84 2.86 14.05
C VAL A 98 2.09 3.17 13.25
N TYR A 99 2.33 4.46 13.02
CA TYR A 99 3.51 5.01 12.37
C TYR A 99 4.21 5.94 13.36
N VAL A 100 5.50 5.73 13.55
CA VAL A 100 6.37 6.59 14.37
C VAL A 100 7.59 6.98 13.55
N THR A 101 7.96 8.26 13.55
CA THR A 101 9.16 8.74 12.86
C THR A 101 9.81 9.88 13.62
N ALA A 102 11.13 9.77 13.84
CA ALA A 102 11.97 10.84 14.32
C ALA A 102 12.37 11.77 13.17
N LYS A 103 12.19 13.08 13.37
CA LYS A 103 12.72 14.16 12.53
C LYS A 103 14.24 14.25 12.61
N SER A 104 14.80 13.85 13.75
CA SER A 104 16.23 13.79 14.03
C SER A 104 16.48 12.87 15.23
N GLY A 105 17.54 12.07 15.18
CA GLY A 105 17.87 11.12 16.23
C GLY A 105 17.11 9.79 16.09
N VAL A 106 17.17 8.95 17.12
CA VAL A 106 16.63 7.59 17.09
C VAL A 106 15.35 7.46 17.93
N LEU A 107 14.54 6.44 17.65
CA LEU A 107 13.29 6.19 18.35
C LEU A 107 13.54 5.76 19.80
N SER A 108 14.59 4.99 20.05
CA SER A 108 14.95 4.45 21.36
C SER A 108 16.46 4.32 21.52
N ASP A 109 16.96 4.71 22.69
CA ASP A 109 18.39 4.59 23.06
C ASP A 109 18.71 3.23 23.73
N ASP A 110 17.70 2.56 24.30
CA ASP A 110 17.83 1.28 25.02
C ASP A 110 17.23 0.09 24.25
N GLY A 111 16.75 0.33 23.03
CA GLY A 111 16.09 -0.67 22.19
C GLY A 111 14.64 -0.96 22.61
N SER A 112 14.10 -0.28 23.61
CA SER A 112 12.71 -0.38 24.05
C SER A 112 11.89 0.86 23.65
N LEU A 113 10.66 0.64 23.19
CA LEU A 113 9.76 1.71 22.78
C LEU A 113 8.31 1.36 23.12
N THR A 114 7.71 2.09 24.05
CA THR A 114 6.26 2.07 24.25
C THR A 114 5.63 3.01 23.22
N LEU A 115 4.70 2.49 22.40
CA LEU A 115 4.06 3.25 21.35
C LEU A 115 2.83 4.01 21.85
N GLY A 116 2.02 3.35 22.67
CA GLY A 116 0.79 3.94 23.18
C GLY A 116 -0.26 2.88 23.51
N THR A 117 -1.48 3.34 23.75
CA THR A 117 -2.60 2.52 24.17
C THR A 117 -3.62 2.38 23.04
N ILE A 118 -3.93 1.14 22.70
CA ILE A 118 -5.11 0.77 21.90
C ILE A 118 -6.28 0.60 22.86
N SER A 119 -7.44 1.15 22.51
CA SER A 119 -8.67 1.04 23.31
C SER A 119 -9.84 0.65 22.43
N SER A 120 -10.76 -0.16 22.93
CA SER A 120 -12.06 -0.34 22.28
C SER A 120 -12.85 0.98 22.31
N ALA A 121 -13.49 1.33 21.20
CA ALA A 121 -14.19 2.60 21.05
C ALA A 121 -15.40 2.73 21.98
N ASP A 122 -16.02 1.60 22.35
CA ASP A 122 -17.14 1.54 23.31
C ASP A 122 -16.68 1.51 24.78
N GLY A 123 -15.37 1.31 25.03
CA GLY A 123 -14.79 1.16 26.37
C GLY A 123 -15.24 -0.10 27.11
N LEU A 124 -15.92 -1.04 26.45
CA LEU A 124 -16.53 -2.23 27.05
C LEU A 124 -16.06 -3.52 26.36
N SER A 125 -15.91 -3.50 25.03
CA SER A 125 -15.45 -4.64 24.26
C SER A 125 -14.02 -4.99 24.66
N THR A 126 -13.80 -6.26 25.02
CA THR A 126 -12.47 -6.76 25.36
C THR A 126 -11.79 -7.36 24.14
N PHE A 127 -10.47 -7.23 24.08
CA PHE A 127 -9.63 -7.79 23.03
C PHE A 127 -8.24 -8.15 23.56
N THR A 128 -7.51 -8.98 22.83
CA THR A 128 -6.08 -9.28 22.99
C THR A 128 -5.32 -8.75 21.77
N VAL A 129 -4.09 -8.26 21.96
CA VAL A 129 -3.19 -7.95 20.84
C VAL A 129 -2.41 -9.23 20.56
N GLU A 130 -2.64 -9.85 19.41
CA GLU A 130 -2.13 -11.19 19.10
C GLU A 130 -0.70 -11.12 18.56
N GLN A 131 -0.49 -10.21 17.60
CA GLN A 131 0.77 -10.03 16.89
C GLN A 131 0.84 -8.63 16.28
N ALA A 132 2.06 -8.20 15.93
CA ALA A 132 2.31 -7.05 15.09
C ALA A 132 2.72 -7.54 13.70
N THR A 133 2.00 -7.14 12.66
CA THR A 133 2.26 -7.49 11.26
C THR A 133 2.70 -6.27 10.46
N GLY A 134 3.31 -6.53 9.31
CA GLY A 134 3.78 -5.45 8.42
C GLY A 134 4.74 -4.50 9.12
N LEU A 135 5.54 -5.03 10.05
CA LEU A 135 6.46 -4.22 10.84
C LEU A 135 7.64 -3.82 9.96
N LYS A 136 7.86 -2.52 9.86
CA LYS A 136 8.92 -1.94 9.06
C LYS A 136 9.73 -1.00 9.92
N LEU A 137 11.04 -1.25 9.99
CA LEU A 137 12.00 -0.39 10.67
C LEU A 137 12.89 0.29 9.63
N ILE A 138 13.06 1.60 9.75
CA ILE A 138 14.01 2.36 8.95
C ILE A 138 15.14 2.83 9.85
N ALA A 139 16.36 2.43 9.50
CA ALA A 139 17.59 2.82 10.18
C ALA A 139 18.05 4.25 9.80
N SER A 140 19.09 4.72 10.47
CA SER A 140 19.61 6.08 10.26
C SER A 140 20.19 6.32 8.87
N ASP A 141 20.69 5.24 8.27
CA ASP A 141 21.18 5.16 6.89
C ASP A 141 20.06 4.82 5.88
N ASN A 142 18.79 4.95 6.29
CA ASN A 142 17.59 4.55 5.54
C ASN A 142 17.54 3.09 5.08
N THR A 143 18.35 2.21 5.68
CA THR A 143 18.19 0.77 5.48
C THR A 143 16.84 0.36 6.05
N GLU A 144 16.07 -0.36 5.25
CA GLU A 144 14.76 -0.88 5.62
C GLU A 144 14.87 -2.33 6.06
N THR A 145 14.37 -2.63 7.26
CA THR A 145 14.19 -4.00 7.75
C THR A 145 12.71 -4.28 7.94
N THR A 146 12.21 -5.33 7.29
CA THR A 146 10.82 -5.74 7.37
C THR A 146 10.67 -7.04 8.17
N TYR A 147 9.64 -7.08 9.01
CA TYR A 147 9.24 -8.22 9.80
C TYR A 147 7.80 -8.55 9.44
N PRO A 148 7.53 -9.71 8.80
CA PRO A 148 6.18 -10.10 8.40
C PRO A 148 5.23 -10.19 9.59
N SER A 149 5.70 -10.77 10.69
CA SER A 149 5.04 -10.80 11.99
C SER A 149 6.07 -10.72 13.12
N VAL A 150 5.68 -10.11 14.23
CA VAL A 150 6.38 -10.11 15.51
C VAL A 150 5.36 -10.38 16.61
N ASP A 151 5.58 -11.48 17.32
CA ASP A 151 4.65 -11.94 18.36
C ASP A 151 5.09 -11.47 19.75
N THR A 152 4.21 -11.66 20.73
CA THR A 152 4.44 -11.32 22.14
C THR A 152 5.52 -12.19 22.82
N GLY A 153 6.16 -13.11 22.08
CA GLY A 153 7.46 -13.68 22.45
C GLY A 153 7.45 -14.94 23.32
N ASP A 154 6.55 -15.90 23.09
CA ASP A 154 6.67 -17.24 23.68
C ASP A 154 6.96 -18.29 22.60
N SER A 155 8.24 -18.41 22.26
CA SER A 155 8.75 -19.58 21.55
C SER A 155 9.93 -20.12 22.33
N THR A 156 9.61 -20.93 23.34
CA THR A 156 10.49 -22.01 23.77
C THR A 156 10.63 -22.99 22.60
N GLY A 157 11.71 -22.90 21.81
CA GLY A 157 11.88 -23.80 20.67
C GLY A 157 13.27 -23.71 20.04
N GLY A 158 14.13 -24.67 20.38
CA GLY A 158 15.54 -24.76 20.00
C GLY A 158 15.86 -24.55 18.52
N GLY A 159 17.03 -23.96 18.29
CA GLY A 159 17.68 -24.01 17.00
C GLY A 159 17.96 -25.46 16.58
N SER A 160 17.82 -25.72 15.29
CA SER A 160 18.46 -26.84 14.65
C SER A 160 18.95 -26.40 13.27
N GLY A 161 20.26 -26.27 13.16
CA GLY A 161 20.94 -26.29 11.87
C GLY A 161 21.05 -27.74 11.40
N GLY A 162 20.88 -27.95 10.09
CA GLY A 162 21.06 -29.26 9.47
C GLY A 162 21.40 -29.10 7.99
N SER A 163 22.67 -29.35 7.67
CA SER A 163 23.21 -29.55 6.31
C SER A 163 23.00 -30.98 5.81
N GLY A 164 23.05 -31.13 4.48
CA GLY A 164 23.23 -32.40 3.74
C GLY A 164 21.90 -33.02 3.29
N GLY A 165 21.71 -33.52 2.08
CA GLY A 165 22.60 -33.94 1.00
C GLY A 165 22.05 -35.26 0.42
N GLY A 166 22.03 -35.41 -0.91
CA GLY A 166 22.05 -36.72 -1.58
C GLY A 166 20.72 -37.43 -1.91
N SER A 167 20.40 -37.40 -3.21
CA SER A 167 20.12 -38.55 -4.10
C SER A 167 19.06 -39.64 -3.80
N SER A 168 18.26 -39.83 -4.85
CA SER A 168 17.92 -41.08 -5.56
C SER A 168 16.80 -42.02 -5.08
N SER A 169 15.81 -42.13 -5.99
CA SER A 169 15.26 -43.34 -6.61
C SER A 169 14.35 -44.30 -5.83
N GLY A 170 13.15 -44.50 -6.42
CA GLY A 170 12.67 -45.83 -6.80
C GLY A 170 11.49 -46.38 -5.99
N GLY A 171 10.44 -46.83 -6.70
CA GLY A 171 9.51 -47.82 -6.16
C GLY A 171 8.04 -47.63 -6.54
N SER A 172 7.64 -48.25 -7.65
CA SER A 172 6.25 -48.44 -8.08
C SER A 172 5.63 -49.66 -7.37
N GLY A 173 4.30 -49.69 -7.17
CA GLY A 173 3.58 -50.90 -6.79
C GLY A 173 2.16 -50.64 -6.27
N GLY A 174 1.16 -50.96 -7.09
CA GLY A 174 -0.27 -50.83 -6.76
C GLY A 174 -0.86 -51.98 -5.94
N GLY A 175 -2.13 -51.82 -5.56
CA GLY A 175 -2.95 -52.88 -4.96
C GLY A 175 -4.29 -52.35 -4.45
N SER A 176 -5.38 -52.80 -5.06
CA SER A 176 -6.77 -52.50 -4.72
C SER A 176 -7.29 -53.40 -3.58
N ASN A 177 -8.19 -52.88 -2.72
CA ASN A 177 -9.59 -53.33 -2.53
C ASN A 177 -10.12 -53.24 -1.07
N SER A 178 -11.29 -52.60 -0.96
CA SER A 178 -12.45 -52.84 -0.08
C SER A 178 -12.32 -52.92 1.45
N GLY A 179 -13.15 -52.13 2.15
CA GLY A 179 -13.70 -52.53 3.45
C GLY A 179 -14.20 -51.40 4.36
N GLY A 180 -15.44 -50.95 4.15
CA GLY A 180 -16.47 -50.76 5.19
C GLY A 180 -16.30 -49.76 6.36
N SER A 181 -17.30 -48.88 6.43
CA SER A 181 -18.04 -48.45 7.64
C SER A 181 -17.65 -47.15 8.39
N ASP A 182 -18.61 -46.23 8.29
CA ASP A 182 -19.19 -45.38 9.33
C ASP A 182 -18.33 -44.24 9.93
N ASN A 183 -18.71 -42.99 9.63
CA ASN A 183 -19.50 -42.16 10.56
C ASN A 183 -19.49 -40.67 10.12
N SER A 184 -20.68 -40.09 10.03
CA SER A 184 -21.05 -38.67 10.17
C SER A 184 -19.96 -37.60 9.95
N GLY A 185 -19.97 -36.98 8.77
CA GLY A 185 -19.25 -35.74 8.49
C GLY A 185 -20.22 -34.57 8.34
N ASN A 186 -20.53 -33.92 9.47
CA ASN A 186 -21.21 -32.63 9.52
C ASN A 186 -20.33 -31.59 8.79
N SER A 187 -20.91 -30.89 7.80
CA SER A 187 -20.32 -29.73 7.14
C SER A 187 -19.87 -28.69 8.16
N GLY A 188 -18.58 -28.72 8.52
CA GLY A 188 -17.88 -27.61 9.12
C GLY A 188 -17.15 -26.89 7.99
N GLY A 189 -17.71 -25.77 7.54
CA GLY A 189 -17.02 -24.88 6.63
C GLY A 189 -15.79 -24.31 7.32
N ASP A 190 -14.63 -24.77 6.88
CA ASP A 190 -13.36 -24.10 7.11
C ASP A 190 -13.51 -22.67 6.58
N LYS A 191 -13.59 -21.70 7.49
CA LYS A 191 -13.44 -20.29 7.10
C LYS A 191 -11.98 -20.09 6.75
N GLU A 192 -11.66 -20.30 5.47
CA GLU A 192 -10.41 -19.90 4.86
C GLU A 192 -10.15 -18.41 5.15
N ASP A 193 -8.93 -18.11 5.58
CA ASP A 193 -8.33 -16.78 5.53
C ASP A 193 -8.32 -16.32 4.07
N ALA A 194 -9.41 -15.70 3.62
CA ALA A 194 -9.61 -15.35 2.22
C ALA A 194 -8.82 -14.07 1.90
N GLY A 195 -7.52 -14.23 1.65
CA GLY A 195 -6.73 -13.25 0.93
C GLY A 195 -7.37 -12.88 -0.42
N LEU A 196 -6.79 -11.90 -1.13
CA LEU A 196 -7.30 -11.48 -2.44
C LEU A 196 -7.65 -12.67 -3.35
N PRO A 197 -8.76 -12.61 -4.12
CA PRO A 197 -9.22 -13.72 -4.95
C PRO A 197 -8.35 -13.93 -6.20
N PHE A 198 -7.10 -13.44 -6.19
CA PHE A 198 -6.19 -13.41 -7.31
C PHE A 198 -4.99 -14.31 -7.04
N THR A 199 -4.93 -15.42 -7.76
CA THR A 199 -3.86 -16.43 -7.66
C THR A 199 -2.49 -15.92 -8.11
N ASP A 200 -2.44 -14.83 -8.89
CA ASP A 200 -1.23 -14.18 -9.39
C ASP A 200 -0.84 -12.91 -8.63
N VAL A 201 -1.40 -12.72 -7.43
CA VAL A 201 -1.09 -11.61 -6.53
C VAL A 201 -0.65 -12.19 -5.19
N ALA A 202 0.65 -12.48 -5.08
CA ALA A 202 1.24 -12.96 -3.84
C ALA A 202 1.20 -11.87 -2.75
N SER A 203 0.91 -12.25 -1.50
CA SER A 203 0.87 -11.33 -0.34
C SER A 203 2.15 -10.54 -0.09
N GLY A 204 3.31 -11.06 -0.54
CA GLY A 204 4.58 -10.36 -0.48
C GLY A 204 4.90 -9.43 -1.66
N SER A 205 4.02 -9.34 -2.67
CA SER A 205 4.25 -8.48 -3.83
C SER A 205 4.18 -7.00 -3.43
N TRP A 206 5.10 -6.18 -3.97
CA TRP A 206 5.18 -4.73 -3.69
C TRP A 206 3.88 -3.95 -4.01
N TYR A 207 3.00 -4.54 -4.81
CA TYR A 207 1.70 -3.99 -5.20
C TYR A 207 0.52 -4.61 -4.45
N TYR A 208 0.71 -5.61 -3.57
CA TYR A 208 -0.37 -6.37 -2.95
C TYR A 208 -1.42 -5.48 -2.29
N ASP A 209 -0.99 -4.62 -1.36
CA ASP A 209 -1.90 -3.73 -0.62
C ASP A 209 -2.61 -2.73 -1.53
N SER A 210 -1.92 -2.28 -2.58
CA SER A 210 -2.54 -1.39 -3.57
C SER A 210 -3.57 -2.11 -4.40
N VAL A 211 -3.30 -3.36 -4.80
CA VAL A 211 -4.27 -4.23 -5.50
C VAL A 211 -5.46 -4.53 -4.59
N ALA A 212 -5.23 -4.81 -3.31
CA ALA A 212 -6.30 -5.00 -2.33
C ALA A 212 -7.18 -3.76 -2.23
N TYR A 213 -6.56 -2.60 -2.04
CA TYR A 213 -7.27 -1.33 -1.96
C TYR A 213 -8.14 -1.07 -3.20
N VAL A 214 -7.57 -1.13 -4.41
CA VAL A 214 -8.34 -0.86 -5.63
C VAL A 214 -9.41 -1.93 -5.90
N TYR A 215 -9.23 -3.15 -5.41
CA TYR A 215 -10.22 -4.21 -5.51
C TYR A 215 -11.38 -4.00 -4.54
N GLU A 216 -11.09 -3.75 -3.26
CA GLU A 216 -12.07 -3.49 -2.20
C GLU A 216 -12.91 -2.23 -2.46
N GLN A 217 -12.28 -1.20 -3.03
CA GLN A 217 -12.98 0.02 -3.44
C GLN A 217 -13.76 -0.14 -4.76
N GLY A 218 -13.75 -1.34 -5.37
CA GLY A 218 -14.45 -1.61 -6.63
C GLY A 218 -13.87 -0.88 -7.85
N LEU A 219 -12.65 -0.37 -7.75
CA LEU A 219 -11.99 0.41 -8.80
C LEU A 219 -11.43 -0.51 -9.88
N MET A 220 -10.68 -1.54 -9.49
CA MET A 220 -10.06 -2.52 -10.39
C MET A 220 -10.48 -3.94 -10.03
N GLY A 221 -11.06 -4.66 -11.00
CA GLY A 221 -11.32 -6.09 -10.91
C GLY A 221 -10.24 -6.93 -11.57
N GLY A 222 -10.36 -8.26 -11.46
CA GLY A 222 -9.52 -9.22 -12.18
C GLY A 222 -9.80 -9.26 -13.68
N THR A 223 -8.92 -9.95 -14.41
CA THR A 223 -9.05 -10.17 -15.87
C THR A 223 -9.76 -11.48 -16.22
N GLY A 224 -10.21 -12.25 -15.22
CA GLY A 224 -10.81 -13.58 -15.37
C GLY A 224 -9.99 -14.66 -14.67
N GLU A 225 -10.57 -15.85 -14.52
CA GLU A 225 -9.87 -17.07 -14.03
C GLU A 225 -9.14 -16.90 -12.68
N GLY A 226 -9.67 -16.05 -11.78
CA GLY A 226 -9.01 -15.78 -10.51
C GLY A 226 -7.65 -15.09 -10.67
N ARG A 227 -7.50 -14.22 -11.68
CA ARG A 227 -6.28 -13.46 -11.96
C ARG A 227 -6.51 -11.95 -11.95
N PHE A 228 -5.56 -11.21 -11.39
CA PHE A 228 -5.46 -9.77 -11.52
C PHE A 228 -4.66 -9.35 -12.76
N SER A 229 -3.72 -10.18 -13.22
CA SER A 229 -2.77 -9.88 -14.30
C SER A 229 -1.91 -8.63 -14.03
N PRO A 230 -1.08 -8.61 -12.98
CA PRO A 230 -0.35 -7.42 -12.54
C PRO A 230 0.62 -6.86 -13.59
N ASP A 231 1.21 -7.71 -14.43
CA ASP A 231 2.19 -7.33 -15.45
C ASP A 231 1.58 -6.93 -16.79
N LEU A 232 0.26 -7.12 -16.97
CA LEU A 232 -0.42 -6.71 -18.19
C LEU A 232 -0.42 -5.17 -18.28
N THR A 233 -0.18 -4.65 -19.48
CA THR A 233 -0.24 -3.22 -19.76
C THR A 233 -1.65 -2.66 -19.57
N THR A 234 -1.75 -1.49 -18.97
CA THR A 234 -3.04 -0.81 -18.76
C THR A 234 -3.40 0.03 -19.98
N SER A 235 -4.66 -0.02 -20.41
CA SER A 235 -5.14 0.83 -21.51
C SER A 235 -5.68 2.17 -21.03
N ARG A 236 -5.80 3.14 -21.94
CA ARG A 236 -6.43 4.44 -21.66
C ARG A 236 -7.88 4.29 -21.19
N ALA A 237 -8.64 3.38 -21.79
CA ALA A 237 -10.01 3.08 -21.37
C ALA A 237 -10.08 2.54 -19.94
N MET A 238 -9.12 1.71 -19.51
CA MET A 238 -9.10 1.17 -18.15
C MET A 238 -8.98 2.29 -17.11
N ILE A 239 -8.04 3.23 -17.29
CA ILE A 239 -7.85 4.35 -16.35
C ILE A 239 -9.11 5.22 -16.25
N VAL A 240 -9.73 5.54 -17.38
CA VAL A 240 -10.93 6.38 -17.38
C VAL A 240 -12.12 5.68 -16.72
N THR A 241 -12.32 4.40 -17.00
CA THR A 241 -13.38 3.61 -16.36
C THR A 241 -13.16 3.50 -14.86
N ILE A 242 -11.91 3.41 -14.40
CA ILE A 242 -11.61 3.42 -12.95
C ILE A 242 -12.04 4.75 -12.32
N LEU A 243 -11.70 5.89 -12.92
CA LEU A 243 -12.10 7.20 -12.40
C LEU A 243 -13.62 7.40 -12.44
N TYR A 244 -14.29 6.88 -13.46
CA TYR A 244 -15.74 6.89 -13.55
C TYR A 244 -16.40 6.09 -12.41
N ARG A 245 -15.85 4.92 -12.07
CA ARG A 245 -16.30 4.13 -10.91
C ARG A 245 -16.02 4.83 -9.59
N LEU A 246 -14.87 5.49 -9.47
CA LEU A 246 -14.51 6.29 -8.31
C LEU A 246 -15.53 7.42 -8.05
N GLU A 247 -16.13 7.98 -9.11
CA GLU A 247 -17.22 8.97 -9.01
C GLU A 247 -18.61 8.35 -8.82
N GLY A 248 -18.71 7.04 -8.57
CA GLY A 248 -19.98 6.35 -8.38
C GLY A 248 -20.75 6.09 -9.67
N SER A 249 -20.08 6.10 -10.83
CA SER A 249 -20.68 5.84 -12.16
C SER A 249 -21.88 6.76 -12.49
N PRO A 250 -21.69 8.09 -12.51
CA PRO A 250 -22.77 9.04 -12.74
C PRO A 250 -23.42 8.86 -14.11
N ALA A 251 -24.74 9.08 -14.19
CA ALA A 251 -25.46 8.93 -15.45
C ALA A 251 -24.90 9.85 -16.54
N VAL A 252 -24.74 9.29 -17.75
CA VAL A 252 -24.20 10.01 -18.91
C VAL A 252 -25.30 10.26 -19.92
N SER A 253 -25.46 11.51 -20.34
CA SER A 253 -26.37 11.89 -21.42
C SER A 253 -25.59 12.15 -22.70
N GLY A 254 -25.62 11.19 -23.63
CA GLY A 254 -24.91 11.25 -24.92
C GLY A 254 -23.65 10.37 -24.98
N GLY A 255 -23.18 10.09 -26.20
CA GLY A 255 -21.96 9.32 -26.44
C GLY A 255 -20.70 10.19 -26.43
N ALA A 256 -19.53 9.57 -26.24
CA ALA A 256 -18.26 10.26 -26.45
C ALA A 256 -18.14 10.67 -27.92
N SER A 257 -17.62 11.88 -28.20
CA SER A 257 -17.48 12.39 -29.57
C SER A 257 -16.33 11.76 -30.37
N PHE A 258 -15.79 10.62 -29.91
CA PHE A 258 -14.65 9.96 -30.52
C PHE A 258 -15.11 8.85 -31.48
N ALA A 259 -14.55 8.84 -32.68
CA ALA A 259 -14.99 7.94 -33.76
C ALA A 259 -14.72 6.45 -33.47
N ASP A 260 -13.76 6.15 -32.60
CA ASP A 260 -13.32 4.81 -32.20
C ASP A 260 -13.94 4.34 -30.88
N VAL A 261 -14.88 5.11 -30.29
CA VAL A 261 -15.61 4.72 -29.09
C VAL A 261 -16.99 4.23 -29.48
N THR A 262 -17.11 2.91 -29.62
CA THR A 262 -18.39 2.26 -29.93
C THR A 262 -19.32 2.31 -28.71
N ALA A 263 -20.60 2.62 -28.92
CA ALA A 263 -21.60 2.63 -27.86
C ALA A 263 -21.82 1.23 -27.26
N GLY A 264 -22.13 1.16 -25.96
CA GLY A 264 -22.41 -0.09 -25.26
C GLY A 264 -21.18 -0.92 -24.90
N GLN A 265 -19.98 -0.39 -25.12
CA GLN A 265 -18.75 -1.02 -24.63
C GLN A 265 -18.58 -0.76 -23.13
N TRP A 266 -17.88 -1.64 -22.42
CA TRP A 266 -17.66 -1.53 -20.97
C TRP A 266 -17.00 -0.21 -20.53
N TYR A 267 -16.33 0.49 -21.46
CA TYR A 267 -15.70 1.79 -21.26
C TYR A 267 -16.50 2.97 -21.82
N SER A 268 -17.55 2.77 -22.62
CA SER A 268 -18.16 3.85 -23.41
C SER A 268 -18.65 5.00 -22.53
N ASP A 269 -19.30 4.67 -21.42
CA ASP A 269 -19.88 5.64 -20.50
C ASP A 269 -18.79 6.38 -19.72
N GLY A 270 -17.77 5.65 -19.26
CA GLY A 270 -16.62 6.26 -18.61
C GLY A 270 -15.90 7.25 -19.51
N VAL A 271 -15.68 6.90 -20.79
CA VAL A 271 -15.06 7.79 -21.78
C VAL A 271 -15.92 9.01 -22.07
N ALA A 272 -17.23 8.81 -22.24
CA ALA A 272 -18.18 9.91 -22.47
C ALA A 272 -18.21 10.88 -21.28
N TRP A 273 -18.33 10.36 -20.06
CA TRP A 273 -18.29 11.14 -18.83
C TRP A 273 -16.97 11.91 -18.69
N ALA A 274 -15.83 11.24 -18.84
CA ALA A 274 -14.53 11.87 -18.66
C ALA A 274 -14.26 12.93 -19.74
N SER A 275 -14.73 12.73 -20.97
CA SER A 275 -14.63 13.72 -22.03
C SER A 275 -15.50 14.94 -21.73
N ALA A 276 -16.75 14.73 -21.31
CA ALA A 276 -17.68 15.80 -20.98
C ALA A 276 -17.20 16.69 -19.82
N ASN A 277 -16.46 16.11 -18.87
CA ASN A 277 -15.92 16.81 -17.71
C ASN A 277 -14.47 17.32 -17.93
N GLY A 278 -13.91 17.19 -19.14
CA GLY A 278 -12.58 17.68 -19.47
C GLY A 278 -11.43 16.91 -18.78
N ILE A 279 -11.70 15.70 -18.31
CA ILE A 279 -10.72 14.80 -17.67
C ILE A 279 -9.84 14.16 -18.74
N VAL A 280 -10.41 13.81 -19.89
CA VAL A 280 -9.66 13.29 -21.04
C VAL A 280 -9.86 14.13 -22.29
N THR A 281 -8.88 14.03 -23.17
CA THR A 281 -8.95 14.49 -24.56
C THR A 281 -8.57 13.33 -25.47
N GLY A 282 -9.14 13.32 -26.67
CA GLY A 282 -8.70 12.43 -27.74
C GLY A 282 -7.39 12.90 -28.36
N TYR A 283 -6.90 12.11 -29.30
CA TYR A 283 -5.81 12.46 -30.19
C TYR A 283 -6.26 13.47 -31.25
N SER A 284 -5.29 14.07 -31.94
CA SER A 284 -5.53 15.08 -32.98
C SER A 284 -6.32 14.56 -34.19
N ASN A 285 -6.37 13.24 -34.39
CA ASN A 285 -7.14 12.60 -35.46
C ASN A 285 -8.63 12.36 -35.09
N GLY A 286 -9.07 12.77 -33.90
CA GLY A 286 -10.44 12.59 -33.42
C GLY A 286 -10.72 11.25 -32.74
N SER A 287 -9.72 10.39 -32.58
CA SER A 287 -9.81 9.12 -31.84
C SER A 287 -9.49 9.29 -30.35
N PHE A 288 -10.02 8.41 -29.50
CA PHE A 288 -9.66 8.32 -28.09
C PHE A 288 -8.49 7.35 -27.83
N GLY A 289 -8.40 6.28 -28.60
CA GLY A 289 -7.51 5.15 -28.39
C GLY A 289 -7.87 4.32 -27.16
N PRO A 290 -9.07 3.70 -27.07
CA PRO A 290 -9.51 2.99 -25.86
C PRO A 290 -8.61 1.81 -25.50
N ASP A 291 -8.13 1.08 -26.49
CA ASP A 291 -7.29 -0.12 -26.32
C ASP A 291 -5.79 0.20 -26.35
N ASP A 292 -5.41 1.44 -26.64
CA ASP A 292 -4.02 1.85 -26.63
C ASP A 292 -3.45 1.75 -25.22
N THR A 293 -2.23 1.21 -25.14
CA THR A 293 -1.48 1.19 -23.88
C THR A 293 -1.23 2.62 -23.43
N ILE A 294 -1.61 2.92 -22.19
CA ILE A 294 -1.42 4.25 -21.64
C ILE A 294 0.06 4.48 -21.31
N THR A 295 0.59 5.63 -21.71
CA THR A 295 1.91 6.07 -21.27
C THR A 295 1.84 6.69 -19.88
N ARG A 296 2.97 6.71 -19.18
CA ARG A 296 3.06 7.29 -17.83
C ARG A 296 2.71 8.77 -17.82
N GLU A 297 3.14 9.53 -18.81
CA GLU A 297 2.79 10.95 -18.93
C GLU A 297 1.30 11.18 -19.25
N GLN A 298 0.68 10.27 -20.02
CA GLN A 298 -0.76 10.33 -20.27
C GLN A 298 -1.55 10.03 -19.00
N MET A 299 -1.15 9.02 -18.23
CA MET A 299 -1.77 8.70 -16.94
C MET A 299 -1.68 9.89 -15.98
N ALA A 300 -0.51 10.52 -15.87
CA ALA A 300 -0.33 11.73 -15.07
C ALA A 300 -1.26 12.86 -15.54
N ALA A 301 -1.33 13.12 -16.85
CA ALA A 301 -2.19 14.15 -17.41
C ALA A 301 -3.68 13.91 -17.12
N ILE A 302 -4.15 12.66 -17.19
CA ILE A 302 -5.54 12.30 -16.86
C ILE A 302 -5.82 12.52 -15.37
N LEU A 303 -4.95 12.02 -14.49
CA LEU A 303 -5.10 12.18 -13.04
C LEU A 303 -5.03 13.66 -12.61
N TYR A 304 -4.17 14.46 -13.24
CA TYR A 304 -4.07 15.89 -12.99
C TYR A 304 -5.36 16.64 -13.37
N ARG A 305 -5.94 16.32 -14.53
CA ARG A 305 -7.21 16.91 -14.98
C ARG A 305 -8.37 16.46 -14.10
N TYR A 306 -8.38 15.22 -13.66
CA TYR A 306 -9.38 14.72 -12.71
C TYR A 306 -9.25 15.41 -11.35
N ALA A 307 -8.05 15.56 -10.79
CA ALA A 307 -7.82 16.31 -9.56
C ALA A 307 -8.30 17.77 -9.69
N ARG A 308 -8.05 18.41 -10.85
CA ARG A 308 -8.59 19.74 -11.15
C ARG A 308 -10.11 19.76 -11.20
N TYR A 309 -10.73 18.75 -11.82
CA TYR A 309 -12.19 18.61 -11.86
C TYR A 309 -12.78 18.50 -10.45
N LYS A 310 -12.12 17.78 -9.54
CA LYS A 310 -12.51 17.66 -8.13
C LYS A 310 -12.21 18.89 -7.27
N GLY A 311 -11.42 19.83 -7.79
CA GLY A 311 -10.96 21.00 -7.03
C GLY A 311 -9.90 20.67 -5.97
N TYR A 312 -9.17 19.57 -6.14
CA TYR A 312 -8.07 19.20 -5.25
C TYR A 312 -6.89 20.16 -5.38
N ASP A 313 -6.04 20.18 -4.35
CA ASP A 313 -4.82 20.97 -4.38
C ASP A 313 -3.82 20.40 -5.42
N LEU A 314 -3.40 21.27 -6.34
CA LEU A 314 -2.45 20.98 -7.40
C LEU A 314 -1.10 21.68 -7.19
N SER A 315 -0.90 22.30 -6.03
CA SER A 315 0.29 23.10 -5.71
C SER A 315 1.54 22.27 -5.43
N ALA A 316 1.37 20.99 -5.08
CA ALA A 316 2.47 20.05 -4.87
C ALA A 316 3.18 19.73 -6.19
N GLN A 317 4.15 20.56 -6.56
CA GLN A 317 4.96 20.41 -7.78
C GLN A 317 6.44 20.19 -7.42
N ALA A 318 7.09 19.30 -8.17
CA ALA A 318 8.54 19.09 -8.09
C ALA A 318 9.22 19.48 -9.41
N ALA A 319 10.46 19.96 -9.31
CA ALA A 319 11.34 20.08 -10.48
C ALA A 319 11.67 18.69 -11.01
N LEU A 320 11.79 18.57 -12.34
CA LEU A 320 12.10 17.30 -13.01
C LEU A 320 13.58 17.19 -13.42
N ASP A 321 14.39 18.20 -13.15
CA ASP A 321 15.80 18.29 -13.56
C ASP A 321 16.69 17.19 -12.96
N GLY A 322 16.27 16.55 -11.87
CA GLY A 322 16.89 15.33 -11.33
C GLY A 322 16.72 14.09 -12.21
N TYR A 323 15.84 14.12 -13.22
CA TYR A 323 15.59 13.01 -14.14
C TYR A 323 16.28 13.23 -15.48
N ALA A 324 17.12 12.27 -15.90
CA ALA A 324 17.91 12.36 -17.12
C ALA A 324 17.04 12.43 -18.39
N ASP A 325 15.82 11.90 -18.34
CA ASP A 325 14.86 11.88 -19.43
C ASP A 325 13.73 12.90 -19.26
N ALA A 326 13.86 13.88 -18.36
CA ALA A 326 12.86 14.93 -18.17
C ALA A 326 12.55 15.71 -19.46
N ALA A 327 13.54 15.86 -20.35
CA ALA A 327 13.36 16.50 -21.65
C ALA A 327 12.46 15.71 -22.61
N GLN A 328 12.18 14.42 -22.33
CA GLN A 328 11.26 13.59 -23.11
C GLN A 328 9.80 13.77 -22.68
N VAL A 329 9.54 14.49 -21.59
CA VAL A 329 8.16 14.81 -21.17
C VAL A 329 7.53 15.72 -22.22
N SER A 330 6.42 15.27 -22.80
CA SER A 330 5.68 16.07 -23.76
C SER A 330 5.19 17.37 -23.13
N ALA A 331 5.21 18.46 -23.90
CA ALA A 331 4.81 19.78 -23.41
C ALA A 331 3.41 19.81 -22.77
N TYR A 332 2.45 19.01 -23.30
CA TYR A 332 1.09 18.93 -22.75
C TYR A 332 1.03 18.25 -21.37
N ALA A 333 2.03 17.46 -21.01
CA ALA A 333 2.10 16.69 -19.77
C ALA A 333 3.05 17.32 -18.74
N ALA A 334 3.76 18.40 -19.10
CA ALA A 334 4.82 18.97 -18.26
C ALA A 334 4.33 19.32 -16.83
N ASP A 335 3.22 20.06 -16.71
CA ASP A 335 2.68 20.44 -15.39
C ASP A 335 2.12 19.23 -14.64
N ALA A 336 1.46 18.31 -15.36
CA ALA A 336 0.92 17.10 -14.78
C ALA A 336 2.03 16.18 -14.24
N MET A 337 3.16 16.07 -14.93
CA MET A 337 4.31 15.30 -14.48
C MET A 337 4.98 15.94 -13.27
N LYS A 338 5.19 17.27 -13.28
CA LYS A 338 5.71 17.99 -12.11
C LYS A 338 4.82 17.79 -10.89
N TRP A 339 3.51 17.89 -11.07
CA TRP A 339 2.54 17.68 -10.01
C TRP A 339 2.52 16.22 -9.53
N ALA A 340 2.50 15.26 -10.45
CA ALA A 340 2.47 13.83 -10.10
C ALA A 340 3.74 13.42 -9.33
N VAL A 341 4.90 13.99 -9.68
CA VAL A 341 6.15 13.78 -8.93
C VAL A 341 6.11 14.51 -7.58
N GLY A 342 5.72 15.79 -7.57
CA GLY A 342 5.63 16.59 -6.34
C GLY A 342 4.63 16.05 -5.31
N SER A 343 3.56 15.43 -5.79
CA SER A 343 2.54 14.78 -4.95
C SER A 343 2.89 13.33 -4.58
N GLY A 344 4.04 12.80 -5.03
CA GLY A 344 4.46 11.43 -4.77
C GLY A 344 3.65 10.33 -5.49
N LEU A 345 2.76 10.71 -6.41
CA LEU A 345 2.00 9.77 -7.23
C LEU A 345 2.93 8.99 -8.16
N ILE A 346 3.94 9.65 -8.75
CA ILE A 346 4.93 9.06 -9.65
C ILE A 346 6.34 9.36 -9.12
N THR A 347 7.16 8.35 -8.91
CA THR A 347 8.54 8.51 -8.40
C THR A 347 9.63 8.19 -9.43
N GLY A 348 9.25 7.89 -10.68
CA GLY A 348 10.15 7.39 -11.74
C GLY A 348 10.18 5.86 -11.85
N THR A 349 10.76 5.34 -12.92
CA THR A 349 11.10 3.91 -13.09
C THR A 349 12.47 3.58 -12.49
N SER A 350 13.29 4.60 -12.27
CA SER A 350 14.50 4.59 -11.45
C SER A 350 14.64 5.93 -10.73
N GLY A 351 15.62 6.07 -9.84
CA GLY A 351 15.89 7.33 -9.16
C GLY A 351 16.24 8.50 -10.10
N THR A 352 16.62 8.23 -11.35
CA THR A 352 17.02 9.24 -12.34
C THR A 352 16.27 9.14 -13.66
N THR A 353 15.20 8.33 -13.74
CA THR A 353 14.45 8.09 -14.98
C THR A 353 12.95 8.10 -14.73
N LEU A 354 12.20 8.93 -15.45
CA LEU A 354 10.73 9.01 -15.38
C LEU A 354 10.05 8.00 -16.30
N SER A 355 10.65 7.75 -17.46
CA SER A 355 10.11 7.03 -18.62
C SER A 355 8.74 7.59 -19.03
N PRO A 356 8.62 8.86 -19.44
CA PRO A 356 7.32 9.51 -19.68
C PRO A 356 6.50 8.80 -20.77
N ALA A 357 7.15 8.37 -21.87
CA ALA A 357 6.54 7.59 -22.94
C ALA A 357 6.43 6.08 -22.64
N GLY A 358 7.00 5.62 -21.53
CA GLY A 358 6.91 4.22 -21.11
C GLY A 358 5.48 3.85 -20.71
N SER A 359 5.13 2.57 -20.87
CA SER A 359 3.83 2.05 -20.45
C SER A 359 3.72 1.88 -18.94
N ALA A 360 2.49 1.79 -18.43
CA ALA A 360 2.21 1.40 -17.05
C ALA A 360 1.53 0.02 -17.01
N THR A 361 2.05 -0.89 -16.19
CA THR A 361 1.39 -2.17 -15.91
C THR A 361 0.18 -1.98 -14.99
N ARG A 362 -0.70 -2.97 -14.88
CA ARG A 362 -1.86 -2.93 -14.00
C ARG A 362 -1.48 -2.80 -12.53
N ALA A 363 -0.39 -3.45 -12.10
CA ALA A 363 0.15 -3.26 -10.75
C ALA A 363 0.59 -1.82 -10.50
N GLN A 364 1.31 -1.22 -11.46
CA GLN A 364 1.74 0.19 -11.34
C GLN A 364 0.55 1.15 -11.33
N ALA A 365 -0.46 0.90 -12.17
CA ALA A 365 -1.70 1.67 -12.16
C ALA A 365 -2.41 1.55 -10.80
N ALA A 366 -2.53 0.35 -10.24
CA ALA A 366 -3.13 0.12 -8.93
C ALA A 366 -2.42 0.91 -7.82
N VAL A 367 -1.08 0.89 -7.81
CA VAL A 367 -0.28 1.66 -6.83
C VAL A 367 -0.50 3.15 -6.97
N ILE A 368 -0.50 3.67 -8.20
CA ILE A 368 -0.67 5.11 -8.45
C ILE A 368 -2.09 5.55 -8.07
N LEU A 369 -3.10 4.74 -8.38
CA LEU A 369 -4.50 5.00 -8.05
C LEU A 369 -4.76 4.91 -6.54
N ALA A 370 -4.20 3.91 -5.86
CA ALA A 370 -4.28 3.78 -4.41
C ALA A 370 -3.67 5.00 -3.73
N ARG A 371 -2.46 5.41 -4.13
CA ARG A 371 -1.82 6.64 -3.65
C ARG A 371 -2.69 7.86 -3.92
N PHE A 372 -3.20 8.01 -5.15
CA PHE A 372 -4.07 9.12 -5.52
C PHE A 372 -5.27 9.24 -4.58
N CYS A 373 -5.99 8.14 -4.34
CA CYS A 373 -7.17 8.16 -3.49
C CYS A 373 -6.81 8.45 -2.03
N GLN A 374 -5.73 7.86 -1.52
CA GLN A 374 -5.31 8.00 -0.12
C GLN A 374 -4.70 9.37 0.21
N THR A 375 -4.09 10.03 -0.79
CA THR A 375 -3.40 11.32 -0.60
C THR A 375 -4.26 12.52 -0.94
N LEU A 376 -5.17 12.41 -1.92
CA LEU A 376 -5.86 13.57 -2.48
C LEU A 376 -7.39 13.49 -2.40
N ALA A 377 -7.99 12.31 -2.38
CA ALA A 377 -9.45 12.15 -2.45
C ALA A 377 -10.13 12.05 -1.07
N GLN A 378 -9.69 12.86 -0.10
CA GLN A 378 -10.19 12.86 1.29
C GLN A 378 -11.50 13.62 1.46
#